data_AF-A0A6A6TP18-F1
#
_entry.id   AF-A0A6A6TP18-F1
#
_cell.length_a   1.000
_cell.length_b   1.000
_cell.length_c   1.000
_cell.angle_alpha   90.00
_cell.angle_beta   90.00
_cell.angle_gamma   90.00
#
_symmetry.space_group_name_H-M   'P 1'
#
loop_
_entity.id
_entity.type
_entity.pdbx_description
1 polymer ?
#
loop_
_entity_poly.entity_id
_entity_poly.type
_entity_poly.pdbx_seq_one_letter_code
_entity_poly.pdbx_strand_id
1 'polypeptide(L)' 'MKFTTVVAAFLSMAAFGIAAPTPIAEDVVERANHGMCVSGSAGEVTQIAC' A
#
# COMPACT_ATOMS: atom_id res chain seq x y z
N MET A 1 9.19 30.58 22.21
CA MET A 1 8.28 29.47 22.58
C MET A 1 7.26 29.13 21.50
N LYS A 2 6.57 30.08 20.84
CA LYS A 2 5.57 29.76 19.80
C LYS A 2 6.17 29.15 18.51
N PHE A 3 7.35 29.61 18.09
CA PHE A 3 8.00 29.17 16.87
C PHE A 3 8.43 27.70 16.93
N THR A 4 8.99 27.28 18.07
CA THR A 4 9.42 25.89 18.30
C THR A 4 8.24 24.91 18.29
N THR A 5 7.06 25.31 18.79
CA THR A 5 5.85 24.49 18.76
C THR A 5 5.34 24.26 17.34
N VAL A 6 5.37 25.30 16.50
CA VAL A 6 4.97 25.22 15.08
C VAL A 6 5.91 24.29 14.32
N VAL A 7 7.22 24.45 14.49
CA VAL A 7 8.23 23.61 13.84
C VAL A 7 8.05 22.13 14.24
N ALA A 8 7.84 21.84 15.53
CA ALA A 8 7.61 20.48 16.01
C ALA A 8 6.36 19.84 15.38
N ALA A 9 5.26 20.60 15.26
CA ALA A 9 4.03 20.10 14.65
C ALA A 9 4.21 19.72 13.16
N PHE A 10 4.91 20.55 12.39
CA PHE A 10 5.19 20.25 10.98
C PHE A 10 6.12 19.05 10.79
N LEU A 11 7.18 18.95 11.61
CA LEU A 11 8.10 17.80 11.59
C LEU A 11 7.38 16.49 11.97
N SER A 12 6.50 16.51 12.96
CA SER A 12 5.71 15.33 13.33
C SER A 12 4.71 14.92 12.24
N MET A 13 4.11 15.88 11.52
CA MET A 13 3.19 15.58 10.41
C MET A 13 3.93 15.02 9.17
N ALA A 14 5.14 15.50 8.91
CA ALA A 14 5.97 15.04 7.79
C ALA A 14 6.37 13.55 7.92
N ALA A 15 6.50 13.04 9.15
CA ALA A 15 6.78 11.63 9.41
C ALA A 15 5.64 10.70 8.94
N PHE A 16 4.39 11.16 8.95
CA PHE A 16 3.23 10.37 8.48
C PHE A 16 3.03 10.43 6.96
N GLY A 17 3.58 11.45 6.28
CA GLY A 17 3.51 11.56 4.82
C GLY A 17 4.36 10.55 4.05
N ILE A 18 5.46 10.08 4.66
CA ILE A 18 6.37 9.07 4.05
C ILE A 18 5.80 7.65 4.17
N ALA A 19 4.88 7.44 5.11
CA ALA A 19 4.20 6.17 5.34
C ALA A 19 2.80 6.11 4.69
N ALA A 20 2.39 7.15 3.96
CA ALA A 20 1.15 7.08 3.19
C ALA A 20 1.28 5.97 2.13
N PRO A 21 0.27 5.11 1.94
CA PRO A 21 0.29 4.14 0.86
C PRO A 21 0.46 4.90 -0.46
N THR A 22 1.65 4.77 -1.05
CA THR A 22 1.88 5.28 -2.39
C THR A 22 0.94 4.55 -3.33
N PRO A 23 0.46 5.19 -4.41
CA PRO A 23 -0.23 4.47 -5.47
C PRO A 23 0.64 3.30 -5.88
N ILE A 24 0.16 2.08 -5.63
CA ILE A 24 0.84 0.87 -6.03
C ILE A 24 0.70 0.83 -7.56
N ALA A 25 1.82 0.72 -8.26
CA ALA A 25 1.79 0.59 -9.71
C ALA A 25 0.89 -0.61 -10.09
N GLU A 26 0.10 -0.47 -11.15
CA GLU A 26 -0.94 -1.45 -11.51
C GLU A 26 -0.37 -2.86 -11.69
N ASP A 27 0.86 -2.97 -12.19
CA ASP A 27 1.62 -4.22 -12.33
C ASP A 27 1.99 -4.87 -10.98
N VAL A 28 2.13 -4.07 -9.92
CA VAL A 28 2.39 -4.54 -8.56
C VAL A 28 1.08 -4.94 -7.87
N VAL A 29 -0.05 -4.33 -8.21
CA VAL A 29 -1.38 -4.72 -7.70
C VAL A 29 -1.71 -6.17 -8.09
N GLU A 30 -1.52 -6.54 -9.37
CA GLU A 30 -1.75 -7.92 -9.83
C GLU A 30 -0.80 -8.95 -9.19
N ARG A 31 0.40 -8.52 -8.80
CA ARG A 31 1.43 -9.41 -8.21
C ARG A 31 1.36 -9.48 -6.69
N ALA A 32 0.71 -8.50 -6.05
CA ALA A 32 0.51 -8.42 -4.61
C ALA A 32 -0.79 -9.12 -4.14
N ASN A 33 -1.35 -10.03 -4.94
CA ASN A 33 -2.57 -10.81 -4.68
C ASN A 33 -2.43 -11.86 -3.54
N HIS A 34 -1.71 -11.54 -2.45
CA HIS A 34 -1.56 -12.42 -1.28
C HIS A 34 -2.90 -12.53 -0.54
N GLY A 35 -3.62 -13.65 -0.77
CA GLY A 35 -4.92 -13.94 -0.14
C GLY A 35 -6.05 -14.25 -1.11
N MET A 36 -5.81 -14.20 -2.42
CA MET A 36 -6.82 -14.47 -3.44
C MET A 36 -7.04 -15.97 -3.66
N CYS A 37 -8.30 -16.39 -3.80
CA CYS A 37 -8.62 -17.73 -4.25
C CYS A 37 -8.15 -17.92 -5.68
N VAL A 38 -7.48 -19.04 -5.94
CA VAL A 38 -7.05 -19.44 -7.28
C VAL A 38 -7.64 -20.80 -7.63
N SER A 39 -7.98 -20.97 -8.91
CA SER A 39 -8.45 -22.23 -9.47
C SER A 39 -7.45 -22.74 -10.51
N GLY A 40 -7.19 -24.05 -10.48
CA GLY A 40 -6.32 -24.73 -11.44
C GLY A 40 -7.10 -25.66 -12.37
N SER A 41 -6.90 -25.53 -13.69
CA SER A 41 -7.44 -26.46 -14.68
C SER A 41 -6.42 -26.69 -15.80
N ALA A 42 -6.16 -27.96 -16.14
CA ALA A 42 -5.28 -28.35 -17.25
C ALA A 42 -3.89 -27.65 -17.30
N GLY A 43 -3.34 -27.30 -16.12
CA GLY A 43 -2.03 -26.63 -16.02
C GLY A 43 -2.09 -25.10 -16.05
N GLU A 44 -3.28 -24.51 -16.22
CA GLU A 44 -3.49 -23.08 -16.07
C GLU A 44 -4.01 -22.75 -14.68
N VAL A 45 -3.49 -21.66 -14.11
CA VAL A 45 -3.93 -21.12 -12.82
C VAL A 45 -4.62 -19.78 -13.08
N THR A 46 -5.85 -19.64 -12.62
CA THR A 46 -6.67 -18.43 -12.76
C THR A 46 -7.12 -17.94 -11.40
N GLN A 47 -7.16 -16.62 -11.22
CA GLN A 47 -7.70 -16.00 -10.02
C GLN A 47 -9.23 -16.06 -10.06
N ILE A 48 -9.85 -16.40 -8.93
CA ILE A 48 -11.31 -16.49 -8.78
C ILE A 48 -11.78 -15.62 -7.61
N ALA A 49 -13.05 -15.23 -7.63
CA ALA A 49 -13.68 -14.59 -6.49
C ALA A 49 -13.88 -15.63 -5.36
N CYS A 50 -13.35 -15.33 -4.17
CA CYS A 50 -13.92 -15.80 -2.92
C CYS A 50 -15.07 -14.83 -2.55
#